data_AF-A0A540X084-F1
#
_entry.id   AF-A0A540X084-F1
#
_cell.length_a   1.000
_cell.length_b   1.000
_cell.length_c   1.000
_cell.angle_alpha   90.00
_cell.angle_beta   90.00
_cell.angle_gamma   90.00
#
_symmetry.space_group_name_H-M   'P 1'
#
loop_
_entity.id
_entity.type
_entity.pdbx_description
1 polymer ?
#
loop_
_entity_poly.entity_id
_entity_poly.type
_entity_poly.pdbx_seq_one_letter_code
_entity_poly.pdbx_strand_id
1 'polypeptide(L)'
;MADTRQKTPPTHFTEREAAEIIREASAHALASREPARTLTREEVLTMAREMGLSEAAVEVALVSRAQKEQHQRKDRKELLGLATHGLSYTIALGGLTLIDLFSGPGWWVHWPALGWGIGLAFHAMGTVMGMARRELKVEDED
;
A
#
# COMPACT_ATOMS: atom_id res chain seq x y z
N MET A 1 46.22 26.29 -16.66
CA MET A 1 45.19 27.26 -16.21
C MET A 1 43.92 26.91 -16.96
N ALA A 2 42.94 26.30 -16.28
CA ALA A 2 41.66 25.91 -16.88
C ALA A 2 40.72 27.12 -16.85
N ASP A 3 40.28 27.53 -18.04
CA ASP A 3 39.35 28.65 -18.27
C ASP A 3 37.94 28.24 -17.81
N THR A 4 37.64 28.45 -16.52
CA THR A 4 36.28 28.34 -15.98
C THR A 4 35.48 29.59 -16.37
N ARG A 5 35.09 29.69 -17.65
CA ARG A 5 34.04 30.63 -18.05
C ARG A 5 32.73 30.15 -17.46
N GLN A 6 32.28 30.81 -16.39
CA GLN A 6 30.89 30.73 -15.92
C GLN A 6 29.98 31.12 -17.08
N LYS A 7 29.34 30.13 -17.73
CA LYS A 7 28.26 30.39 -18.67
C LYS A 7 27.08 30.92 -17.87
N THR A 8 26.69 32.17 -18.15
CA THR A 8 25.47 32.77 -17.63
C THR A 8 24.28 31.85 -17.94
N PRO A 9 23.39 31.58 -16.98
CA PRO A 9 22.21 30.76 -17.22
C PRO A 9 21.40 31.34 -18.38
N PRO A 10 20.86 30.51 -19.29
CA PRO A 10 19.99 30.99 -20.36
C PRO A 10 18.79 31.75 -19.77
N THR A 11 18.40 32.86 -20.41
CA THR A 11 17.33 33.75 -19.93
C THR A 11 15.94 33.41 -20.48
N HIS A 12 15.86 32.43 -21.38
CA HIS A 12 14.61 31.98 -21.98
C HIS A 12 14.55 30.46 -21.95
N PHE A 13 13.40 29.93 -21.56
CA PHE A 13 13.14 28.51 -21.44
C PHE A 13 11.84 28.19 -22.16
N THR A 14 11.78 27.01 -22.77
CA THR A 14 10.50 26.47 -23.22
C THR A 14 9.67 25.99 -22.03
N GLU A 15 8.35 25.88 -22.20
CA GLU A 15 7.45 25.40 -21.14
C GLU A 15 7.82 23.99 -20.63
N ARG A 16 8.29 23.12 -21.55
CA ARG A 16 8.79 21.78 -21.21
C ARG A 16 10.06 21.82 -20.37
N GLU A 17 11.05 22.63 -20.75
CA GLU A 17 12.29 22.78 -19.99
C GLU A 17 12.04 23.40 -18.62
N ALA A 18 11.17 24.41 -18.52
CA ALA A 18 10.79 25.01 -17.24
C ALA A 18 10.14 23.98 -16.31
N ALA A 19 9.22 23.15 -16.82
CA ALA A 19 8.59 22.08 -16.05
C ALA A 19 9.58 20.99 -15.61
N GLU A 20 10.57 20.68 -16.44
CA GLU A 20 11.61 19.70 -16.12
C GLU A 20 12.56 20.22 -15.04
N ILE A 21 13.04 21.47 -15.16
CA ILE A 21 13.90 22.12 -14.17
C ILE A 21 13.20 22.22 -12.80
N ILE A 22 11.91 22.59 -12.77
CA ILE A 22 11.14 22.65 -11.52
C ILE A 22 10.99 21.26 -10.90
N ARG A 23 10.70 20.24 -11.72
CA ARG A 23 10.58 18.85 -11.25
C ARG A 23 11.89 18.36 -10.66
N GLU A 24 13.00 18.58 -11.35
CA GLU A 24 14.33 18.19 -10.90
C GLU A 24 14.75 18.92 -9.62
N ALA A 25 14.57 20.24 -9.58
CA ALA A 25 14.85 21.05 -8.39
C ALA A 25 13.99 20.63 -7.19
N SER A 26 12.71 20.33 -7.40
CA SER A 26 11.81 19.84 -6.35
C SER A 26 12.21 18.45 -5.85
N ALA A 27 12.56 17.53 -6.76
CA ALA A 27 13.04 16.20 -6.40
C ALA A 27 14.37 16.26 -5.63
N HIS A 28 15.29 17.12 -6.05
CA HIS A 28 16.56 17.34 -5.37
C HIS A 28 16.35 17.98 -3.99
N ALA A 29 15.49 18.99 -3.85
CA ALA A 29 15.18 19.61 -2.57
C ALA A 29 14.53 18.63 -1.57
N LEU A 30 13.68 17.73 -2.07
CA LEU A 30 13.06 16.67 -1.27
C LEU A 30 14.06 15.58 -0.87
N ALA A 31 15.00 15.22 -1.77
CA ALA A 31 16.06 14.26 -1.48
C ALA A 31 17.17 14.81 -0.55
N SER A 32 17.34 16.13 -0.51
CA SER A 32 18.34 16.82 0.32
C SER A 32 17.86 17.08 1.76
N ARG A 33 16.57 16.90 2.05
CA ARG A 33 16.06 16.94 3.43
C ARG A 33 16.52 15.68 4.15
N GLU A 34 17.15 15.86 5.31
CA GLU A 34 17.37 14.83 6.34
C GLU A 34 16.18 13.86 6.43
N PRO A 35 16.41 12.57 6.72
CA PRO A 35 15.41 11.49 6.64
C PRO A 35 14.09 11.99 7.21
N ALA A 36 13.09 12.07 6.31
CA ALA A 36 11.79 12.70 6.52
C ALA A 36 11.35 12.65 7.99
N ARG A 37 11.63 13.74 8.72
CA ARG A 37 11.28 13.84 10.13
C ARG A 37 9.77 13.66 10.25
N THR A 38 9.33 12.74 11.10
CA THR A 38 7.91 12.55 11.37
C THR A 38 7.35 13.83 11.96
N LEU A 39 6.46 14.50 11.23
CA LEU A 39 5.83 15.73 11.69
C LEU A 39 4.71 15.41 12.67
N THR A 40 4.62 16.18 13.75
CA THR A 40 3.50 16.06 14.69
C THR A 40 2.24 16.73 14.12
N ARG A 41 1.07 16.37 14.64
CA ARG A 41 -0.21 16.99 14.26
C ARG A 41 -0.16 18.52 14.37
N GLU A 42 0.46 19.02 15.43
CA GLU A 42 0.58 20.46 15.71
C GLU A 42 1.42 21.18 14.65
N GLU A 43 2.52 20.57 14.19
CA GLU A 43 3.35 21.12 13.13
C GLU A 43 2.58 21.18 11.80
N VAL A 44 1.81 20.13 11.49
CA VAL A 44 0.97 20.10 10.27
C VAL A 44 -0.08 21.21 10.29
N LEU A 45 -0.75 21.42 11.42
CA LEU A 45 -1.74 22.50 11.57
C LEU A 45 -1.08 23.88 11.49
N THR A 46 0.10 24.04 12.08
CA THR A 46 0.85 25.30 12.04
C THR A 46 1.23 25.67 10.60
N MET A 47 1.80 24.73 9.84
CA MET A 47 2.12 24.95 8.43
C MET A 47 0.86 25.22 7.59
N ALA A 48 -0.25 24.54 7.88
CA ALA A 48 -1.49 24.77 7.15
C ALA A 48 -2.06 26.17 7.40
N ARG A 49 -1.98 26.66 8.64
CA ARG A 49 -2.33 28.03 9.01
C ARG A 49 -1.47 29.06 8.26
N GLU A 50 -0.15 28.82 8.17
CA GLU A 50 0.78 29.67 7.40
C GLU A 50 0.43 29.74 5.91
N MET A 51 -0.10 28.64 5.36
CA MET A 51 -0.59 28.57 3.97
C MET A 51 -2.00 29.15 3.77
N GLY A 52 -2.62 29.71 4.82
CA GLY A 52 -3.97 30.29 4.77
C GLY A 52 -5.11 29.26 4.76
N LEU A 53 -4.83 28.00 5.12
CA LEU A 53 -5.84 26.96 5.26
C LEU A 53 -6.47 27.01 6.66
N SER A 54 -7.78 26.77 6.74
CA SER A 54 -8.48 26.64 8.03
C SER A 54 -8.07 25.34 8.72
N GLU A 55 -7.73 25.41 10.01
CA GLU A 55 -7.37 24.24 10.82
C GLU A 55 -8.48 23.19 10.85
N ALA A 56 -9.74 23.63 10.88
CA ALA A 56 -10.88 22.73 10.83
C ALA A 56 -10.92 21.92 9.53
N ALA A 57 -10.60 22.55 8.39
CA ALA A 57 -10.56 21.85 7.09
C ALA A 57 -9.42 20.82 7.04
N VAL A 58 -8.27 21.14 7.63
CA VAL A 58 -7.11 20.25 7.71
C VAL A 58 -7.39 19.07 8.64
N GLU A 59 -8.06 19.30 9.76
CA GLU A 59 -8.44 18.25 10.70
C GLU A 59 -9.40 17.23 10.07
N VAL A 60 -10.42 17.69 9.33
CA VAL A 60 -11.31 16.82 8.55
C VAL A 60 -10.51 15.99 7.53
N ALA A 61 -9.55 16.62 6.84
CA ALA A 61 -8.69 15.91 5.89
C ALA A 61 -7.76 14.89 6.57
N LEU A 62 -7.25 15.17 7.77
CA LEU A 62 -6.41 14.24 8.53
C LEU A 62 -7.22 13.03 9.02
N VAL A 63 -8.43 13.25 9.53
CA VAL A 63 -9.32 12.17 10.00
C VAL A 63 -9.70 11.25 8.84
N SER A 64 -10.13 11.81 7.70
CA SER A 64 -10.48 11.03 6.52
C SER A 64 -9.29 10.21 5.98
N ARG A 65 -8.08 10.80 5.96
CA ARG A 65 -6.86 10.06 5.60
C ARG A 65 -6.53 8.94 6.57
N ALA A 66 -6.60 9.19 7.87
CA ALA A 66 -6.34 8.18 8.88
C ALA A 66 -7.31 6.98 8.76
N GLN A 67 -8.59 7.27 8.50
CA GLN A 67 -9.60 6.22 8.26
C GLN A 67 -9.31 5.43 6.98
N LYS A 68 -9.01 6.10 5.86
CA LYS A 68 -8.63 5.44 4.59
C LYS A 68 -7.39 4.55 4.76
N GLU A 69 -6.35 5.03 5.44
CA GLU A 69 -5.17 4.23 5.74
C GLU A 69 -5.48 3.03 6.64
N GLN A 70 -6.31 3.21 7.67
CA GLN A 70 -6.69 2.12 8.56
C GLN A 70 -7.46 1.02 7.80
N HIS A 71 -8.35 1.41 6.88
CA HIS A 71 -9.08 0.47 6.03
C HIS A 71 -8.13 -0.33 5.13
N GLN A 72 -7.24 0.36 4.41
CA GLN A 72 -6.23 -0.29 3.55
C GLN A 72 -5.32 -1.24 4.34
N ARG A 73 -4.91 -0.85 5.55
CA ARG A 73 -4.11 -1.70 6.44
C ARG A 73 -4.86 -2.96 6.84
N LYS A 74 -6.16 -2.84 7.14
CA LYS A 74 -7.01 -3.99 7.49
C LYS A 74 -7.17 -4.95 6.31
N ASP A 75 -7.45 -4.43 5.11
CA ASP A 75 -7.59 -5.25 3.90
C ASP A 75 -6.28 -5.99 3.60
N ARG A 76 -5.14 -5.29 3.67
CA ARG A 76 -3.82 -5.90 3.51
C ARG A 76 -3.58 -7.02 4.52
N LYS A 77 -3.98 -6.83 5.79
CA LYS A 77 -3.82 -7.85 6.83
C LYS A 77 -4.69 -9.08 6.54
N GLU A 78 -5.93 -8.89 6.11
CA GLU A 78 -6.84 -9.98 5.76
C GLU A 78 -6.34 -10.76 4.53
N LEU A 79 -5.84 -10.07 3.50
CA LEU A 79 -5.22 -10.68 2.33
C LEU A 79 -3.95 -11.47 2.67
N LEU A 80 -3.09 -10.93 3.55
CA LEU A 80 -1.91 -11.65 4.04
C LEU A 80 -2.30 -12.89 4.86
N GLY A 81 -3.35 -12.81 5.67
CA GLY A 81 -3.90 -13.95 6.41
C GLY A 81 -4.39 -15.05 5.48
N LEU A 82 -5.13 -14.68 4.43
CA LEU A 82 -5.60 -15.61 3.41
C LEU A 82 -4.44 -16.25 2.63
N ALA A 83 -3.47 -15.44 2.19
CA ALA A 83 -2.29 -15.93 1.48
C ALA A 83 -1.46 -16.91 2.33
N THR A 84 -1.29 -16.62 3.62
CA THR A 84 -0.59 -17.50 4.55
C THR A 84 -1.32 -18.83 4.70
N HIS A 85 -2.65 -18.82 4.87
CA HIS A 85 -3.43 -20.05 4.97
C HIS A 85 -3.39 -20.86 3.67
N GLY A 86 -3.50 -20.20 2.51
CA GLY A 86 -3.38 -20.83 1.20
C GLY A 86 -2.00 -21.46 0.95
N LEU A 87 -0.93 -20.80 1.40
CA LEU A 87 0.42 -21.34 1.33
C LEU A 87 0.57 -22.57 2.24
N SER A 88 0.11 -22.49 3.49
CA SER A 88 0.11 -23.64 4.40
C SER A 88 -0.68 -24.82 3.85
N TYR A 89 -1.86 -24.56 3.28
CA TYR A 89 -2.67 -25.57 2.61
C TYR A 89 -1.91 -26.22 1.46
N THR A 90 -1.29 -25.43 0.58
CA THR A 90 -0.54 -25.91 -0.58
C THR A 90 0.66 -26.76 -0.17
N ILE A 91 1.44 -26.32 0.81
CA ILE A 91 2.61 -27.05 1.30
C ILE A 91 2.16 -28.38 1.93
N ALA A 92 1.15 -28.35 2.80
CA ALA A 92 0.68 -29.55 3.47
C ALA A 92 0.10 -30.56 2.48
N LEU A 93 -0.75 -30.10 1.55
CA LEU A 93 -1.34 -30.98 0.55
C LEU A 93 -0.31 -31.50 -0.45
N GLY A 94 0.68 -30.70 -0.83
CA GLY A 94 1.81 -31.15 -1.64
C GLY A 94 2.58 -32.26 -0.94
N GLY A 95 2.90 -32.10 0.34
CA GLY A 95 3.55 -33.14 1.15
C GLY A 95 2.72 -34.41 1.28
N LEU A 96 1.43 -34.29 1.58
CA LEU A 96 0.51 -35.44 1.66
C LEU A 96 0.37 -36.15 0.31
N THR A 97 0.33 -35.41 -0.80
CA THR A 97 0.25 -35.98 -2.15
C THR A 97 1.48 -36.81 -2.46
N LEU A 98 2.67 -36.34 -2.09
CA LEU A 98 3.90 -37.11 -2.23
C LEU A 98 3.83 -38.39 -1.39
N ILE A 99 3.38 -38.31 -0.13
CA ILE A 99 3.24 -39.50 0.74
C ILE A 99 2.25 -40.49 0.14
N ASP A 100 1.08 -40.04 -0.31
CA ASP A 100 0.04 -40.89 -0.92
C ASP A 100 0.61 -41.62 -2.15
N LEU A 101 1.34 -40.90 -3.01
CA LEU A 101 1.98 -41.45 -4.20
C LEU A 101 3.03 -42.53 -3.90
N PHE A 102 3.81 -42.37 -2.82
CA PHE A 102 4.84 -43.35 -2.44
C PHE A 102 4.32 -44.49 -1.53
N SER A 103 3.12 -44.37 -0.97
CA SER A 103 2.59 -45.33 0.01
C SER A 103 1.86 -46.55 -0.60
N GLY A 104 1.69 -46.60 -1.93
CA GLY A 104 1.05 -47.73 -2.64
C GLY A 104 -0.29 -47.36 -3.29
N PRO A 105 -1.18 -48.32 -3.62
CA PRO A 105 -2.40 -48.09 -4.41
C PRO A 105 -3.53 -47.35 -3.67
N GLY A 106 -3.21 -46.52 -2.68
CA GLY A 106 -4.16 -45.62 -2.02
C GLY A 106 -4.24 -44.29 -2.77
N TRP A 107 -5.44 -43.72 -2.86
CA TRP A 107 -5.63 -42.32 -3.21
C TRP A 107 -6.40 -41.66 -2.08
N TRP A 108 -5.79 -41.45 -0.91
CA TRP A 108 -6.49 -40.93 0.27
C TRP A 108 -6.28 -39.42 0.48
N VAL A 109 -5.35 -38.79 -0.25
CA VAL A 109 -5.04 -37.35 -0.11
C VAL A 109 -6.25 -36.43 -0.34
N HIS A 110 -7.23 -36.88 -1.12
CA HIS A 110 -8.44 -36.12 -1.40
C HIS A 110 -9.28 -35.85 -0.14
N TRP A 111 -9.23 -36.71 0.89
CA TRP A 111 -10.00 -36.48 2.12
C TRP A 111 -9.49 -35.27 2.92
N PRO A 112 -8.17 -35.18 3.25
CA PRO A 112 -7.59 -33.95 3.78
C PRO A 112 -7.78 -32.73 2.88
N ALA A 113 -7.65 -32.91 1.55
CA ALA A 113 -7.84 -31.83 0.59
C ALA A 113 -9.24 -31.22 0.69
N LEU A 114 -10.27 -32.07 0.71
CA LEU A 114 -11.65 -31.62 0.83
C LEU A 114 -11.93 -30.99 2.21
N GLY A 115 -11.52 -31.65 3.29
CA GLY A 115 -11.75 -31.16 4.65
C GLY A 115 -11.14 -29.79 4.90
N TRP A 116 -9.86 -29.62 4.59
CA TRP A 116 -9.16 -28.35 4.81
C TRP A 116 -9.45 -27.32 3.73
N GLY A 117 -9.69 -27.77 2.48
CA GLY A 117 -10.02 -26.91 1.35
C GLY A 117 -11.33 -26.15 1.57
N ILE A 118 -12.31 -26.77 2.22
CA ILE A 118 -13.55 -26.09 2.64
C ILE A 118 -13.24 -24.93 3.60
N GLY A 119 -12.36 -25.14 4.59
CA GLY A 119 -11.93 -24.09 5.52
C GLY A 119 -11.26 -22.92 4.82
N LEU A 120 -10.37 -23.21 3.87
CA LEU A 120 -9.74 -22.18 3.02
C LEU A 120 -10.77 -21.43 2.18
N ALA A 121 -11.77 -22.11 1.62
CA ALA A 121 -12.84 -21.49 0.84
C ALA A 121 -13.70 -20.54 1.69
N PHE A 122 -14.05 -20.93 2.91
CA PHE A 122 -14.78 -20.06 3.84
C PHE A 122 -13.96 -18.83 4.27
N HIS A 123 -12.66 -19.00 4.52
CA HIS A 123 -11.78 -17.86 4.81
C HIS A 123 -11.70 -16.91 3.61
N ALA A 124 -11.50 -17.42 2.39
CA ALA A 124 -11.48 -16.61 1.18
C ALA A 124 -12.78 -15.84 1.00
N MET A 125 -13.93 -16.50 1.15
CA MET A 125 -15.25 -15.88 1.06
C MET A 125 -15.44 -14.80 2.13
N GLY A 126 -15.05 -15.05 3.37
CA GLY A 126 -15.12 -14.07 4.46
C GLY A 126 -14.28 -12.83 4.21
N THR A 127 -13.05 -13.01 3.71
CA THR A 127 -12.15 -11.91 3.36
C THR A 127 -12.70 -11.09 2.17
N VAL A 128 -13.11 -11.75 1.08
CA VAL A 128 -13.63 -11.05 -0.11
C VAL A 128 -14.95 -10.33 0.19
N MET A 129 -15.89 -11.00 0.84
CA MET A 129 -17.18 -10.38 1.22
C MET A 129 -16.97 -9.24 2.23
N GLY A 130 -16.00 -9.41 3.14
CA GLY A 130 -15.60 -8.39 4.10
C GLY A 130 -15.04 -7.14 3.45
N MET A 131 -14.21 -7.28 2.41
CA MET A 131 -13.69 -6.17 1.62
C MET A 131 -14.79 -5.51 0.78
N ALA A 132 -15.58 -6.28 0.03
CA ALA A 132 -16.66 -5.77 -0.82
C ALA A 132 -17.69 -4.94 -0.02
N ARG A 133 -18.07 -5.38 1.18
CA ARG A 133 -18.97 -4.61 2.06
C ARG A 133 -18.38 -3.28 2.53
N ARG A 134 -17.05 -3.18 2.65
CA ARG A 134 -16.40 -1.93 3.06
C ARG A 134 -16.31 -0.95 1.89
N GLU A 135 -16.01 -1.42 0.69
CA GLU A 135 -15.99 -0.60 -0.52
C GLU A 135 -17.37 0.02 -0.80
N LEU A 136 -18.44 -0.78 -0.74
CA LEU A 136 -19.82 -0.28 -0.91
C LEU A 136 -20.17 0.80 0.12
N LYS A 137 -19.75 0.62 1.37
CA LYS A 137 -20.00 1.61 2.42
C LYS A 137 -19.24 2.93 2.18
N VAL A 138 -18.05 2.87 1.58
CA VAL A 138 -17.29 4.08 1.23
C VAL A 138 -17.98 4.85 0.10
N GLU A 139 -18.51 4.13 -0.90
CA GLU A 139 -19.23 4.75 -2.03
C GLU A 139 -20.55 5.42 -1.62
N ASP A 140 -21.21 4.91 -0.57
CA ASP A 140 -22.41 5.55 0.02
C ASP A 140 -22.09 6.83 0.83
N GLU A 141 -20.83 7.02 1.25
CA GLU A 141 -20.39 8.15 2.09
C GLU A 141 -19.71 9.31 1.29
N ASP A 142 -19.37 9.10 0.01
CA ASP A 142 -18.77 10.09 -0.91
C ASP A 142 -19.83 10.86 -1.74
#